data_AF-A0A382NV76-F1
#
_entry.id   AF-A0A382NV76-F1
#
_cell.length_a   1.000
_cell.length_b   1.000
_cell.length_c   1.000
_cell.angle_alpha   90.00
_cell.angle_beta   90.00
_cell.angle_gamma   90.00
#
_symmetry.space_group_name_H-M   'P 1'
#
loop_
_entity.id
_entity.type
_entity.pdbx_description
1 polymer ?
#
loop_
_entity_poly.entity_id
_entity_poly.type
_entity_poly.pdbx_seq_one_letter_code
_entity_poly.pdbx_strand_id
1 'polypeptide(L)'
;EVELASTAHTRAFSPDEESTLSNFVEGNSGQFTYAEIADSFADGKYSAKSIQGKILSMELTSHVKPTEKPASIRTYSPAEEETFLDLVADGSFVEDIAEALGRPVNSIRGKALSFLRTGEIDSIPPQRETKAASSVDPLTALGDVSDMSVEEIADEIGKTERGVKTMLTRRGLVAADYDGAARKEKASS
;
A
#
# COMPACT_ATOMS: atom_id res chain seq x y z
N GLU A 1 -33.91 8.47 14.06
CA GLU A 1 -33.57 9.43 12.99
C GLU A 1 -32.06 9.62 13.07
N VAL A 2 -31.31 8.90 12.23
CA VAL A 2 -29.84 8.90 12.25
C VAL A 2 -29.40 9.88 11.17
N GLU A 3 -28.91 11.03 11.61
CA GLU A 3 -28.39 12.07 10.74
C GLU A 3 -27.17 11.52 9.99
N LEU A 4 -27.32 11.39 8.67
CA LEU A 4 -26.26 10.97 7.77
C LEU A 4 -25.14 12.01 7.82
N ALA A 5 -23.97 11.60 8.32
CA ALA A 5 -22.71 12.36 8.35
C ALA A 5 -22.11 12.63 6.96
N SER A 6 -22.94 12.79 5.92
CA SER A 6 -22.53 13.04 4.53
C SER A 6 -22.57 14.51 4.14
N THR A 7 -22.85 15.44 5.06
CA THR A 7 -23.06 16.88 4.76
C THR A 7 -22.01 17.84 5.34
N ALA A 8 -20.80 17.37 5.65
CA ALA A 8 -19.70 18.26 6.01
C ALA A 8 -18.39 17.88 5.31
N HIS A 9 -18.33 18.00 3.98
CA HIS A 9 -17.06 18.32 3.34
C HIS A 9 -16.72 19.77 3.72
N THR A 10 -16.18 19.96 4.91
CA THR A 10 -15.53 21.23 5.27
C THR A 10 -14.42 21.46 4.26
N ARG A 11 -14.51 22.55 3.49
CA ARG A 11 -13.41 22.92 2.58
C ARG A 11 -12.17 23.13 3.43
N ALA A 12 -11.11 22.40 3.11
CA ALA A 12 -9.85 22.51 3.83
C ALA A 12 -9.19 23.89 3.66
N PHE A 13 -9.48 24.58 2.53
CA PHE A 13 -9.01 25.91 2.20
C PHE A 13 -10.18 26.88 2.12
N SER A 14 -10.05 28.04 2.75
CA SER A 14 -10.95 29.17 2.56
C SER A 14 -10.71 29.85 1.21
N PRO A 15 -11.70 30.55 0.64
CA PRO A 15 -11.52 31.28 -0.62
C PRO A 15 -10.34 32.27 -0.60
N ASP A 16 -10.11 32.93 0.55
CA ASP A 16 -8.99 33.87 0.72
C ASP A 16 -7.64 33.15 0.72
N GLU A 17 -7.54 31.97 1.36
CA GLU A 17 -6.37 31.10 1.31
C GLU A 17 -6.10 30.62 -0.14
N GLU A 18 -7.15 30.28 -0.90
CA GLU A 18 -7.00 29.87 -2.31
C GLU A 18 -6.46 31.00 -3.18
N SER A 19 -7.00 32.22 -3.04
CA SER A 19 -6.51 33.39 -3.77
C SER A 19 -5.06 33.73 -3.38
N THR A 20 -4.75 33.67 -2.09
CA THR A 20 -3.39 33.91 -1.59
C THR A 20 -2.41 32.88 -2.15
N LEU A 21 -2.80 31.60 -2.19
CA LEU A 21 -1.97 30.53 -2.73
C LEU A 21 -1.76 30.69 -4.25
N SER A 22 -2.80 31.05 -5.01
CA SER A 22 -2.70 31.33 -6.45
C SER A 22 -1.71 32.46 -6.74
N ASN A 23 -1.89 33.60 -6.07
CA ASN A 23 -1.02 34.77 -6.22
C ASN A 23 0.43 34.43 -5.84
N PHE A 24 0.63 33.64 -4.79
CA PHE A 24 1.95 33.22 -4.34
C PHE A 24 2.65 32.36 -5.39
N VAL A 25 2.00 31.32 -5.93
CA VAL A 25 2.64 30.41 -6.89
C VAL A 25 2.87 31.07 -8.24
N GLU A 26 1.93 31.88 -8.73
CA GLU A 26 2.09 32.61 -9.99
C GLU A 26 3.20 33.66 -9.89
N GLY A 27 3.23 34.43 -8.78
CA GLY A 27 4.26 35.44 -8.53
C GLY A 27 5.66 34.86 -8.31
N ASN A 28 5.75 33.59 -7.93
CA ASN A 28 7.01 32.89 -7.68
C ASN A 28 7.17 31.64 -8.57
N SER A 29 6.68 31.73 -9.82
CA SER A 29 6.62 30.61 -10.75
C SER A 29 7.97 29.92 -10.92
N GLY A 30 8.01 28.62 -10.61
CA GLY A 30 9.17 27.76 -10.73
C GLY A 30 10.23 27.91 -9.63
N GLN A 31 9.98 28.74 -8.60
CA GLN A 31 10.96 29.02 -7.55
C GLN A 31 10.87 28.05 -6.36
N PHE A 32 9.65 27.68 -5.97
CA PHE A 32 9.41 26.90 -4.75
C PHE A 32 8.81 25.52 -5.06
N THR A 33 9.27 24.52 -4.33
CA THR A 33 8.69 23.17 -4.30
C THR A 33 7.45 23.14 -3.42
N TYR A 34 6.64 22.08 -3.52
CA TYR A 34 5.46 21.90 -2.65
C TYR A 34 5.76 21.95 -1.15
N ALA A 35 6.94 21.49 -0.73
CA ALA A 35 7.36 21.54 0.67
C ALA A 35 7.66 22.98 1.12
N GLU A 36 8.43 23.73 0.33
CA GLU A 36 8.77 25.13 0.64
C GLU A 36 7.54 26.04 0.60
N ILE A 37 6.59 25.78 -0.32
CA ILE A 37 5.30 26.47 -0.35
C ILE A 37 4.52 26.17 0.93
N ALA A 38 4.47 24.91 1.37
CA ALA A 38 3.79 24.52 2.59
C ALA A 38 4.39 25.18 3.83
N ASP A 39 5.71 25.23 3.95
CA ASP A 39 6.40 25.88 5.06
C ASP A 39 6.15 27.39 5.11
N SER A 40 5.99 28.03 3.95
CA SER A 40 5.80 29.48 3.83
C SER A 40 4.33 29.91 3.90
N PHE A 41 3.39 29.00 3.66
CA PHE A 41 1.96 29.31 3.51
C PHE A 41 1.19 29.04 4.80
N ALA A 42 0.42 30.04 5.25
CA ALA A 42 -0.44 29.95 6.42
C ALA A 42 0.27 29.36 7.67
N ASP A 43 1.50 29.82 7.92
CA ASP A 43 2.35 29.41 9.04
C ASP A 43 2.57 27.88 9.13
N GLY A 44 2.66 27.19 7.98
CA GLY A 44 2.87 25.74 7.95
C GLY A 44 1.63 24.91 8.32
N LYS A 45 0.44 25.53 8.35
CA LYS A 45 -0.84 24.86 8.68
C LYS A 45 -1.13 23.64 7.78
N TYR A 46 -0.66 23.67 6.53
CA TYR A 46 -0.93 22.64 5.54
C TYR A 46 0.30 21.80 5.26
N SER A 47 0.15 20.47 5.22
CA SER A 47 1.23 19.60 4.73
C SER A 47 1.53 19.85 3.25
N ALA A 48 2.76 19.54 2.82
CA ALA A 48 3.17 19.57 1.40
C ALA A 48 2.20 18.80 0.49
N LYS A 49 1.65 17.68 0.97
CA LYS A 49 0.65 16.88 0.24
C LYS A 49 -0.68 17.61 0.09
N SER A 50 -1.11 18.33 1.12
CA SER A 50 -2.34 19.12 1.07
C SER A 50 -2.20 20.31 0.13
N ILE A 51 -1.05 21.00 0.17
CA ILE A 51 -0.71 22.07 -0.78
C ILE A 51 -0.66 21.53 -2.22
N GLN A 52 0.02 20.40 -2.43
CA GLN A 52 0.09 19.75 -3.74
C GLN A 52 -1.31 19.45 -4.29
N GLY A 53 -2.16 18.81 -3.48
CA GLY A 53 -3.54 18.50 -3.89
C GLY A 53 -4.32 19.76 -4.25
N LYS A 54 -4.16 20.84 -3.49
CA LYS A 54 -4.85 22.10 -3.75
C LYS A 54 -4.33 22.79 -5.02
N ILE A 55 -3.02 22.87 -5.23
CA ILE A 55 -2.41 23.41 -6.46
C ILE A 55 -2.84 22.62 -7.69
N LEU A 56 -2.90 21.28 -7.61
CA LEU A 56 -3.43 20.45 -8.70
C LEU A 56 -4.88 20.80 -9.01
N SER A 57 -5.72 20.97 -7.98
CA SER A 57 -7.14 21.31 -8.17
C SER A 57 -7.37 22.70 -8.78
N MET A 58 -6.38 23.59 -8.69
CA MET A 58 -6.38 24.92 -9.31
C MET A 58 -5.64 24.95 -10.65
N GLU A 59 -5.12 23.80 -11.11
CA GLU A 59 -4.34 23.67 -12.36
C GLU A 59 -3.03 24.47 -12.39
N LEU A 60 -2.48 24.84 -11.22
CA LEU A 60 -1.27 25.69 -11.11
C LEU A 60 0.04 24.88 -10.98
N THR A 61 0.04 23.61 -11.39
CA THR A 61 1.19 22.70 -11.24
C THR A 61 2.43 23.20 -12.00
N SER A 62 2.24 23.91 -13.12
CA SER A 62 3.32 24.50 -13.93
C SER A 62 4.12 25.58 -13.20
N HIS A 63 3.57 26.16 -12.14
CA HIS A 63 4.21 27.21 -11.35
C HIS A 63 5.05 26.67 -10.19
N VAL A 64 5.04 25.36 -9.95
CA VAL A 64 5.79 24.75 -8.84
C VAL A 64 7.12 24.21 -9.35
N LYS A 65 8.19 24.50 -8.62
CA LYS A 65 9.52 23.94 -8.89
C LYS A 65 9.45 22.41 -8.76
N PRO A 66 9.92 21.65 -9.75
CA PRO A 66 10.06 20.22 -9.63
C PRO A 66 10.92 19.86 -8.42
N THR A 67 10.41 19.01 -7.54
CA THR A 67 11.19 18.49 -6.42
C THR A 67 12.20 17.48 -6.95
N GLU A 68 13.48 17.70 -6.63
CA GLU A 68 14.51 16.70 -6.91
C GLU A 68 14.15 15.39 -6.20
N LYS A 69 14.21 14.27 -6.93
CA LYS A 69 14.00 12.97 -6.31
C LYS A 69 15.14 12.77 -5.31
N PRO A 70 14.85 12.59 -4.01
CA PRO A 70 15.90 12.31 -3.05
C PRO A 70 16.66 11.07 -3.51
N ALA A 71 17.99 11.11 -3.41
CA ALA A 71 18.83 9.98 -3.75
C ALA A 71 18.36 8.77 -2.93
N SER A 72 18.21 7.62 -3.59
CA SER A 72 17.83 6.39 -2.90
C SER A 72 18.90 6.07 -1.85
N ILE A 73 18.54 6.13 -0.57
CA ILE A 73 19.44 5.76 0.50
C ILE A 73 19.70 4.26 0.37
N ARG A 74 20.97 3.87 0.16
CA ARG A 74 21.38 2.46 0.21
C ARG A 74 21.15 1.96 1.63
N THR A 75 20.27 0.98 1.77
CA THR A 75 19.91 0.39 3.06
C THR A 75 20.82 -0.76 3.46
N TYR A 76 21.56 -1.36 2.52
CA TYR A 76 22.57 -2.40 2.74
C TYR A 76 23.96 -1.83 2.47
N SER A 77 24.89 -2.11 3.38
CA SER A 77 26.31 -1.86 3.18
C SER A 77 26.94 -2.92 2.27
N PRO A 78 28.09 -2.65 1.63
CA PRO A 78 28.78 -3.64 0.81
C PRO A 78 29.10 -4.95 1.57
N ALA A 79 29.45 -4.86 2.86
CA ALA A 79 29.74 -6.04 3.68
C ALA A 79 28.50 -6.89 3.97
N GLU A 80 27.33 -6.26 4.17
CA GLU A 80 26.07 -6.98 4.30
C GLU A 80 25.66 -7.62 2.97
N GLU A 81 25.98 -6.98 1.84
CA GLU A 81 25.73 -7.53 0.50
C GLU A 81 26.60 -8.77 0.25
N GLU A 82 27.88 -8.73 0.60
CA GLU A 82 28.79 -9.89 0.53
C GLU A 82 28.28 -11.05 1.39
N THR A 83 28.00 -10.78 2.67
CA THR A 83 27.44 -11.78 3.60
C THR A 83 26.13 -12.37 3.08
N PHE A 84 25.27 -11.55 2.47
CA PHE A 84 24.03 -12.03 1.86
C PHE A 84 24.33 -13.02 0.73
N LEU A 85 25.20 -12.65 -0.20
CA LEU A 85 25.52 -13.47 -1.38
C LEU A 85 26.18 -14.79 -0.99
N ASP A 86 27.07 -14.78 0.01
CA ASP A 86 27.68 -16.00 0.54
C ASP A 86 26.63 -16.95 1.10
N LEU A 87 25.70 -16.45 1.92
CA LEU A 87 24.63 -17.25 2.48
C LEU A 87 23.68 -17.81 1.41
N VAL A 88 23.43 -17.05 0.33
CA VAL A 88 22.67 -17.54 -0.82
C VAL A 88 23.41 -18.68 -1.53
N ALA A 89 24.72 -18.52 -1.74
CA ALA A 89 25.55 -19.54 -2.38
C ALA A 89 25.63 -20.83 -1.55
N ASP A 90 25.58 -20.71 -0.22
CA ASP A 90 25.50 -21.83 0.72
C ASP A 90 24.10 -22.47 0.79
N GLY A 91 23.12 -21.94 0.07
CA GLY A 91 21.75 -22.47 0.01
C GLY A 91 20.89 -22.15 1.24
N SER A 92 21.24 -21.09 1.99
CA SER A 92 20.52 -20.66 3.18
C SER A 92 19.08 -20.24 2.86
N PHE A 93 18.17 -20.37 3.82
CA PHE A 93 16.81 -19.87 3.66
C PHE A 93 16.74 -18.36 3.94
N VAL A 94 15.68 -17.71 3.46
CA VAL A 94 15.43 -16.28 3.69
C VAL A 94 15.44 -15.93 5.18
N GLU A 95 14.93 -16.82 6.04
CA GLU A 95 14.94 -16.65 7.50
C GLU A 95 16.35 -16.69 8.09
N ASP A 96 17.23 -17.56 7.60
CA ASP A 96 18.62 -17.65 8.06
C ASP A 96 19.41 -16.38 7.69
N ILE A 97 19.19 -15.88 6.46
CA ILE A 97 19.81 -14.62 5.99
C ILE A 97 19.28 -13.43 6.80
N ALA A 98 17.99 -13.44 7.13
CA ALA A 98 17.36 -12.42 7.96
C ALA A 98 17.97 -12.35 9.36
N GLU A 99 18.15 -13.52 10.00
CA GLU A 99 18.80 -13.64 11.31
C GLU A 99 20.26 -13.18 11.25
N ALA A 100 21.03 -13.67 10.27
CA ALA A 100 22.45 -13.35 10.11
C ALA A 100 22.70 -11.85 9.92
N LEU A 101 21.83 -11.16 9.18
CA LEU A 101 21.96 -9.73 8.90
C LEU A 101 21.22 -8.84 9.92
N GLY A 102 20.47 -9.43 10.86
CA GLY A 102 19.61 -8.67 11.78
C GLY A 102 18.53 -7.85 11.04
N ARG A 103 18.02 -8.37 9.92
CA ARG A 103 17.06 -7.69 9.04
C ARG A 103 15.73 -8.45 9.05
N PRO A 104 14.59 -7.77 8.85
CA PRO A 104 13.32 -8.49 8.71
C PRO A 104 13.25 -9.22 7.36
N VAL A 105 12.60 -10.38 7.34
CA VAL A 105 12.45 -11.27 6.16
C VAL A 105 11.95 -10.54 4.91
N ASN A 106 11.07 -9.56 5.05
CA ASN A 106 10.58 -8.76 3.93
C ASN A 106 11.69 -7.90 3.28
N SER A 107 12.64 -7.41 4.08
CA SER A 107 13.82 -6.68 3.60
C SER A 107 14.74 -7.60 2.82
N ILE A 108 14.99 -8.82 3.33
CA ILE A 108 15.81 -9.83 2.65
C ILE A 108 15.23 -10.19 1.28
N ARG A 109 13.92 -10.45 1.21
CA ARG A 109 13.23 -10.70 -0.06
C ARG A 109 13.37 -9.54 -1.05
N GLY A 110 13.20 -8.31 -0.58
CA GLY A 110 13.36 -7.11 -1.42
C GLY A 110 14.79 -7.02 -1.98
N LYS A 111 15.78 -7.36 -1.16
CA LYS A 111 17.19 -7.36 -1.57
C LYS A 111 17.51 -8.52 -2.52
N ALA A 112 17.04 -9.74 -2.26
CA ALA A 112 17.16 -10.87 -3.18
C ALA A 112 16.56 -10.54 -4.56
N LEU A 113 15.39 -9.90 -4.60
CA LEU A 113 14.82 -9.41 -5.87
C LEU A 113 15.71 -8.39 -6.58
N SER A 114 16.43 -7.56 -5.84
CA SER A 114 17.40 -6.65 -6.43
C SER A 114 18.54 -7.41 -7.08
N PHE A 115 19.14 -8.36 -6.36
CA PHE A 115 20.24 -9.20 -6.85
C PHE A 115 19.82 -10.07 -8.05
N LEU A 116 18.59 -10.60 -8.04
CA LEU A 116 18.07 -11.37 -9.16
C LEU A 116 17.94 -10.50 -10.43
N ARG A 117 17.51 -9.24 -10.29
CA ARG A 117 17.38 -8.31 -11.43
C ARG A 117 18.73 -7.89 -11.99
N THR A 118 19.77 -7.83 -11.16
CA THR A 118 21.14 -7.49 -11.56
C THR A 118 21.94 -8.71 -12.00
N GLY A 119 21.41 -9.93 -11.84
CA GLY A 119 22.06 -11.18 -12.20
C GLY A 119 23.14 -11.64 -11.21
N GLU A 120 23.14 -11.10 -10.00
CA GLU A 120 24.08 -11.48 -8.93
C GLU A 120 23.68 -12.80 -8.23
N ILE A 121 22.41 -13.22 -8.38
CA ILE A 121 21.91 -14.54 -7.96
C ILE A 121 21.02 -15.12 -9.07
N ASP A 122 20.99 -16.45 -9.19
CA ASP A 122 20.18 -17.15 -10.19
C ASP A 122 18.71 -17.34 -9.76
N SER A 123 18.46 -17.36 -8.45
CA SER A 123 17.13 -17.56 -7.89
C SER A 123 17.00 -16.93 -6.50
N ILE A 124 15.75 -16.65 -6.09
CA ILE A 124 15.47 -16.15 -4.75
C ILE A 124 15.66 -17.31 -3.75
N PRO A 125 16.36 -17.09 -2.62
CA PRO A 125 16.50 -18.12 -1.58
C PRO A 125 15.15 -18.69 -1.14
N PRO A 126 15.08 -20.00 -0.83
CA PRO A 126 13.86 -20.62 -0.37
C PRO A 126 13.42 -20.02 0.98
N GLN A 127 12.12 -20.02 1.24
CA GLN A 127 11.54 -19.55 2.50
C GLN A 127 10.89 -20.74 3.22
N ARG A 128 11.28 -21.01 4.47
CA ARG A 128 10.73 -22.13 5.25
C ARG A 128 9.28 -21.86 5.65
N GLU A 129 9.03 -20.67 6.17
CA GLU A 129 7.74 -20.25 6.69
C GLU A 129 6.99 -19.47 5.62
N THR A 130 6.22 -20.16 4.79
CA THR A 130 5.32 -19.48 3.85
C THR A 130 3.96 -19.25 4.51
N LYS A 131 3.43 -18.03 4.41
CA LYS A 131 2.01 -17.73 4.78
C LYS A 131 1.00 -18.49 3.90
N ALA A 132 1.47 -19.24 2.90
CA ALA A 132 0.68 -20.08 2.02
C ALA A 132 0.51 -21.52 2.53
N ALA A 133 0.98 -21.84 3.74
CA ALA A 133 0.99 -23.21 4.29
C ALA A 133 -0.39 -23.88 4.43
N SER A 134 -1.51 -23.18 4.25
CA SER A 134 -2.80 -23.82 4.01
C SER A 134 -3.16 -23.75 2.52
N SER A 135 -2.73 -24.74 1.72
CA SER A 135 -3.28 -24.94 0.36
C SER A 135 -4.75 -25.39 0.39
N VAL A 136 -5.29 -25.67 1.58
CA VAL A 136 -6.68 -26.02 1.79
C VAL A 136 -7.50 -24.73 1.81
N ASP A 137 -8.47 -24.66 0.90
CA ASP A 137 -9.43 -23.59 0.84
C ASP A 137 -10.26 -23.53 2.13
N PRO A 138 -10.18 -22.46 2.92
CA PRO A 138 -10.88 -22.39 4.20
C PRO A 138 -12.41 -22.50 4.07
N LEU A 139 -12.99 -22.08 2.93
CA LEU A 139 -14.43 -22.23 2.71
C LEU A 139 -14.83 -23.68 2.37
N THR A 140 -13.93 -24.47 1.76
CA THR A 140 -14.22 -25.87 1.46
C THR A 140 -14.26 -26.72 2.74
N ALA A 141 -13.51 -26.34 3.76
CA ALA A 141 -13.53 -27.02 5.06
C ALA A 141 -14.86 -26.83 5.81
N LEU A 142 -15.61 -25.75 5.53
CA LEU A 142 -16.91 -25.48 6.15
C LEU A 142 -18.06 -26.27 5.53
N GLY A 143 -17.90 -26.76 4.30
CA GLY A 143 -18.99 -27.40 3.57
C GLY A 143 -20.02 -26.41 3.04
N ASP A 144 -21.30 -26.62 3.38
CA ASP A 144 -22.37 -25.72 2.97
C ASP A 144 -22.41 -24.49 3.90
N VAL A 145 -22.32 -23.31 3.30
CA VAL A 145 -22.27 -22.01 3.99
C VAL A 145 -23.53 -21.17 3.77
N SER A 146 -24.55 -21.73 3.10
CA SER A 146 -25.76 -21.00 2.69
C SER A 146 -26.58 -20.46 3.87
N ASP A 147 -26.58 -21.18 5.00
CA ASP A 147 -27.26 -20.78 6.23
C ASP A 147 -26.39 -19.94 7.18
N MET A 148 -25.11 -19.74 6.87
CA MET A 148 -24.18 -18.97 7.71
C MET A 148 -24.12 -17.52 7.26
N SER A 149 -24.07 -16.59 8.20
CA SER A 149 -23.73 -15.19 7.92
C SER A 149 -22.25 -15.02 7.58
N VAL A 150 -21.91 -13.95 6.86
CA VAL A 150 -20.52 -13.60 6.56
C VAL A 150 -19.68 -13.42 7.82
N GLU A 151 -20.26 -12.90 8.90
CA GLU A 151 -19.60 -12.71 10.20
C GLU A 151 -19.23 -14.07 10.81
N GLU A 152 -20.18 -15.01 10.90
CA GLU A 152 -19.93 -16.36 11.40
C GLU A 152 -18.88 -17.11 10.58
N ILE A 153 -18.93 -16.99 9.24
CA ILE A 153 -17.92 -17.57 8.36
C ILE A 153 -16.54 -16.94 8.62
N ALA A 154 -16.49 -15.63 8.87
CA ALA A 154 -15.25 -14.90 9.11
C ALA A 154 -14.58 -15.34 10.41
N ASP A 155 -15.36 -15.49 11.47
CA ASP A 155 -14.91 -16.00 12.76
C ASP A 155 -14.39 -17.43 12.65
N GLU A 156 -15.14 -18.32 11.98
CA GLU A 156 -14.79 -19.74 11.85
C GLU A 156 -13.48 -19.97 11.06
N ILE A 157 -13.23 -19.17 10.01
CA ILE A 157 -12.02 -19.32 9.18
C ILE A 157 -10.89 -18.35 9.56
N GLY A 158 -11.06 -17.55 10.61
CA GLY A 158 -10.08 -16.58 11.08
C GLY A 158 -9.73 -15.51 10.04
N LYS A 159 -10.73 -14.97 9.34
CA LYS A 159 -10.58 -13.91 8.33
C LYS A 159 -11.45 -12.71 8.64
N THR A 160 -11.29 -11.64 7.86
CA THR A 160 -12.20 -10.49 7.93
C THR A 160 -13.44 -10.75 7.07
N GLU A 161 -14.59 -10.16 7.42
CA GLU A 161 -15.80 -10.21 6.59
C GLU A 161 -15.55 -9.77 5.14
N ARG A 162 -14.72 -8.73 4.94
CA ARG A 162 -14.34 -8.27 3.61
C ARG A 162 -13.60 -9.37 2.83
N GLY A 163 -12.71 -10.08 3.51
CA GLY A 163 -12.02 -11.25 2.96
C GLY A 163 -13.00 -12.36 2.57
N VAL A 164 -13.96 -12.68 3.44
CA VAL A 164 -15.00 -13.68 3.19
C VAL A 164 -15.89 -13.29 2.01
N LYS A 165 -16.42 -12.06 1.97
CA LYS A 165 -17.24 -11.54 0.86
C LYS A 165 -16.51 -11.69 -0.49
N THR A 166 -15.21 -11.36 -0.51
CA THR A 166 -14.35 -11.55 -1.69
C THR A 166 -14.22 -13.04 -2.07
N MET A 167 -14.03 -13.90 -1.08
CA MET A 167 -13.90 -15.34 -1.27
C MET A 167 -15.19 -16.00 -1.78
N LEU A 168 -16.35 -15.60 -1.27
CA LEU A 168 -17.68 -16.04 -1.70
C LEU A 168 -17.96 -15.61 -3.15
N THR A 169 -17.71 -14.34 -3.49
CA THR A 169 -17.85 -13.85 -4.86
C THR A 169 -16.93 -14.57 -5.84
N ARG A 170 -15.66 -14.79 -5.48
CA ARG A 170 -14.74 -15.52 -6.36
C ARG A 170 -15.24 -16.95 -6.65
N ARG A 171 -15.85 -17.61 -5.67
CA ARG A 171 -16.34 -18.99 -5.79
C ARG A 171 -17.76 -19.09 -6.34
N GLY A 172 -18.51 -17.99 -6.37
CA GLY A 172 -19.93 -18.02 -6.70
C GLY A 172 -20.75 -18.76 -5.65
N LEU A 173 -20.39 -18.61 -4.37
CA LEU A 173 -21.12 -19.20 -3.25
C LEU A 173 -22.03 -18.15 -2.61
N VAL A 174 -23.13 -18.62 -2.05
CA VAL A 174 -24.13 -17.81 -1.34
C VAL A 174 -23.99 -18.09 0.15
N ALA A 175 -23.96 -17.03 0.94
CA ALA A 175 -24.10 -17.04 2.40
C ALA A 175 -25.44 -16.37 2.77
N ALA A 176 -25.89 -16.53 4.01
CA ALA A 176 -27.22 -16.11 4.45
C ALA A 176 -27.51 -14.62 4.19
N ASP A 177 -26.51 -13.76 4.36
CA ASP A 177 -26.58 -12.31 4.19
C ASP A 177 -25.74 -11.79 3.01
N TYR A 178 -25.20 -12.68 2.17
CA TYR A 178 -24.35 -12.28 1.04
C TYR A 178 -24.41 -13.25 -0.16
N ASP A 179 -24.94 -12.75 -1.28
CA ASP A 179 -24.94 -13.46 -2.55
C ASP A 179 -23.66 -13.21 -3.36
N GLY A 180 -22.69 -14.12 -3.22
CA GLY A 180 -21.46 -14.11 -4.00
C GLY A 180 -21.66 -14.51 -5.46
N ALA A 181 -22.63 -15.37 -5.77
CA ALA A 181 -22.91 -15.84 -7.13
C ALA A 181 -23.38 -14.69 -8.03
N ALA A 182 -24.41 -13.95 -7.62
CA ALA A 182 -24.93 -12.82 -8.38
C ALA A 182 -23.89 -11.70 -8.58
N ARG A 183 -23.01 -11.49 -7.58
CA ARG A 183 -21.92 -10.51 -7.70
C ARG A 183 -20.83 -10.95 -8.67
N LYS A 184 -20.55 -12.26 -8.77
CA LYS A 184 -19.57 -12.81 -9.69
C LYS A 184 -20.02 -12.64 -11.14
N GLU A 185 -21.30 -12.90 -11.40
CA GLU A 185 -21.92 -12.69 -12.72
C GLU A 185 -21.83 -11.23 -13.16
N LYS A 186 -22.18 -10.28 -12.27
CA LYS A 186 -22.05 -8.84 -12.52
C LYS A 186 -20.62 -8.38 -12.79
N ALA A 187 -19.63 -9.01 -12.14
CA ALA A 187 -18.22 -8.68 -12.33
C ALA A 187 -17.61 -9.29 -13.59
N SER A 188 -18.27 -10.30 -14.18
CA SER A 188 -17.82 -11.01 -15.38
C SER A 188 -18.59 -10.59 -16.64
N SER A 189 -19.56 -9.68 -16.50
CA SER A 189 -20.36 -9.07 -17.58
C SER A 189 -19.82 -7.67 -17.90
#